data_AF-A0A850PIF1-F1
#
_entry.id   AF-A0A850PIF1-F1
#
_cell.length_a   1.000
_cell.length_b   1.000
_cell.length_c   1.000
_cell.angle_alpha   90.00
_cell.angle_beta   90.00
_cell.angle_gamma   90.00
#
_symmetry.space_group_name_H-M   'P 1'
#
loop_
_entity.id
_entity.type
_entity.pdbx_description
1 polymer ?
#
loop_
_entity_poly.entity_id
_entity_poly.type
_entity_poly.pdbx_seq_one_letter_code
_entity_poly.pdbx_strand_id
1 'polypeptide(L)'
;MRGPLLLGSASFVICWCVTSFDPVAAAPLLLRWYDRHRRDLPWRSRPGHQADPYHIWLSEIMLQQTTVAAVRPYYARFLDLFPTVEALAAADREVVLGAWAGLGYYARARNLHACAQAVAAQGGFPRTVAGLLALPGIGAYTANAIGAIAFGLPVLPVDGNVERIASRVLALTDPLPRGRPALHRAALRLGDAD
;
A
#
# COMPACT_ATOMS: atom_id res chain seq x y z
N MET A 1 -4.01 -48.67 58.96
CA MET A 1 -4.78 -48.09 57.84
C MET A 1 -3.82 -47.26 57.00
N ARG A 2 -3.71 -47.58 55.70
CA ARG A 2 -2.88 -46.86 54.73
C ARG A 2 -3.63 -45.61 54.27
N GLY A 3 -2.96 -44.46 54.25
CA GLY A 3 -3.39 -43.26 53.54
C GLY A 3 -2.13 -42.51 53.08
N PRO A 4 -1.94 -42.21 51.79
CA PRO A 4 -0.63 -41.88 51.24
C PRO A 4 -0.30 -40.39 51.33
N LEU A 5 0.98 -40.12 51.58
CA LEU A 5 1.69 -38.94 51.09
C LEU A 5 1.66 -38.95 49.56
N LEU A 6 1.17 -37.87 48.95
CA LEU A 6 1.45 -37.56 47.55
C LEU A 6 1.88 -36.09 47.44
N LEU A 7 3.18 -35.95 47.15
CA LEU A 7 3.75 -34.79 46.49
C LEU A 7 3.04 -34.52 45.16
N GLY A 8 3.07 -33.25 44.74
CA GLY A 8 3.16 -32.93 43.32
C GLY A 8 1.93 -32.26 42.73
N SER A 9 1.94 -30.94 42.72
CA SER A 9 1.78 -30.18 41.48
C SER A 9 2.11 -28.73 41.80
N ALA A 10 3.34 -28.34 41.51
CA ALA A 10 3.59 -26.96 41.15
C ALA A 10 2.75 -26.71 39.90
N SER A 11 1.58 -26.10 40.06
CA SER A 11 0.86 -25.48 38.95
C SER A 11 1.77 -24.37 38.44
N PHE A 12 2.65 -24.72 37.49
CA PHE A 12 3.14 -23.78 36.52
C PHE A 12 1.90 -23.31 35.76
N VAL A 13 1.27 -22.26 36.27
CA VAL A 13 0.54 -21.33 35.43
C VAL A 13 1.60 -20.80 34.49
N ILE A 14 1.77 -21.46 33.35
CA ILE A 14 2.33 -20.81 32.17
C ILE A 14 1.32 -19.69 31.93
N CYS A 15 1.65 -18.51 32.47
CA CYS A 15 1.01 -17.27 32.11
C CYS A 15 1.12 -17.26 30.59
N TRP A 16 -0.01 -17.49 29.93
CA TRP A 16 -0.17 -17.31 28.51
C TRP A 16 -0.15 -15.80 28.27
N CYS A 17 0.98 -15.17 28.59
CA CYS A 17 1.31 -13.86 28.12
C CYS A 17 1.54 -14.09 26.62
N VAL A 18 0.45 -14.08 25.85
CA VAL A 18 0.54 -13.76 24.44
C VAL A 18 1.32 -12.47 24.44
N THR A 19 2.60 -12.52 24.06
CA THR A 19 3.37 -11.32 23.81
C THR A 19 2.55 -10.54 22.79
N SER A 20 1.90 -9.48 23.25
CA SER A 20 1.17 -8.56 22.41
C SER A 20 2.13 -8.10 21.33
N PHE A 21 1.71 -8.17 20.07
CA PHE A 21 2.52 -7.67 18.96
C PHE A 21 2.86 -6.20 19.21
N ASP A 22 4.14 -5.88 19.28
CA ASP A 22 4.66 -4.53 19.40
C ASP A 22 5.08 -4.02 18.01
N PRO A 23 4.32 -3.09 17.39
CA PRO A 23 4.63 -2.55 16.08
C PRO A 23 5.96 -1.77 16.07
N VAL A 24 6.30 -1.09 17.17
CA VAL A 24 7.52 -0.28 17.29
C VAL A 24 8.74 -1.17 17.32
N ALA A 25 8.70 -2.26 18.10
CA ALA A 25 9.79 -3.25 18.11
C ALA A 25 9.90 -4.03 16.79
N ALA A 26 8.78 -4.26 16.09
CA ALA A 26 8.74 -5.00 14.83
C ALA A 26 9.22 -4.18 13.62
N ALA A 27 9.00 -2.86 13.61
CA ALA A 27 9.35 -1.97 12.51
C ALA A 27 10.81 -2.12 12.01
N PRO A 28 11.86 -2.07 12.85
CA PRO A 28 13.24 -2.22 12.37
C PRO A 28 13.52 -3.63 11.83
N LEU A 29 12.83 -4.66 12.30
CA LEU A 29 12.96 -6.02 11.76
C LEU A 29 12.36 -6.11 10.34
N LEU A 30 11.17 -5.53 10.15
CA LEU A 30 10.49 -5.48 8.86
C LEU A 30 11.31 -4.68 7.82
N LEU A 31 11.84 -3.52 8.22
CA LEU A 31 12.65 -2.68 7.33
C LEU A 31 13.95 -3.38 6.92
N ARG A 32 14.66 -4.03 7.87
CA ARG A 32 15.86 -4.84 7.55
C ARG A 32 15.55 -6.00 6.59
N TRP A 33 14.42 -6.67 6.78
CA TRP A 33 13.98 -7.70 5.85
C TRP A 33 13.68 -7.10 4.47
N TYR A 34 12.99 -5.95 4.41
CA TYR A 34 12.66 -5.28 3.17
C TYR A 34 13.92 -4.85 2.40
N ASP A 35 14.91 -4.28 3.07
CA ASP A 35 16.17 -3.85 2.43
C ASP A 35 16.91 -5.02 1.76
N ARG A 36 16.85 -6.22 2.36
CA ARG A 36 17.50 -7.43 1.83
C ARG A 36 16.68 -8.15 0.76
N HIS A 37 15.34 -8.17 0.89
CA HIS A 37 14.47 -9.06 0.12
C HIS A 37 13.49 -8.34 -0.81
N ARG A 38 13.51 -6.99 -0.86
CA ARG A 38 12.65 -6.25 -1.78
C ARG A 38 12.87 -6.71 -3.23
N ARG A 39 11.76 -6.97 -3.91
CA ARG A 39 11.78 -7.19 -5.37
C ARG A 39 12.20 -5.92 -6.10
N ASP A 40 12.98 -6.12 -7.16
CA ASP A 40 13.29 -5.08 -8.13
C ASP A 40 12.08 -4.88 -9.08
N LEU A 41 11.44 -3.72 -8.94
CA LEU A 41 10.26 -3.31 -9.70
C LEU A 41 10.54 -1.92 -10.28
N PRO A 42 10.21 -1.66 -11.56
CA PRO A 42 10.63 -0.42 -12.24
C PRO A 42 10.00 0.84 -11.65
N TRP A 43 8.84 0.73 -10.99
CA TRP A 43 8.17 1.83 -10.30
C TRP A 43 8.65 2.06 -8.86
N ARG A 44 9.58 1.24 -8.34
CA ARG A 44 10.15 1.44 -7.02
C ARG A 44 11.44 2.23 -7.11
N SER A 45 11.51 3.36 -6.41
CA SER A 45 12.75 4.11 -6.28
C SER A 45 13.85 3.28 -5.64
N ARG A 46 15.06 3.45 -6.17
CA ARG A 46 16.27 2.86 -5.59
C ARG A 46 16.56 3.48 -4.23
N PRO A 47 17.19 2.75 -3.31
CA PRO A 47 17.70 3.33 -2.07
C PRO A 47 18.49 4.61 -2.35
N GLY A 48 18.29 5.64 -1.52
CA GLY A 48 18.96 6.94 -1.66
C GLY A 48 18.41 7.86 -2.76
N HIS A 49 17.38 7.44 -3.51
CA HIS A 49 16.75 8.28 -4.53
C HIS A 49 15.36 8.72 -4.08
N GLN A 50 15.03 9.99 -4.36
CA GLN A 50 13.69 10.51 -4.11
C GLN A 50 12.67 9.79 -5.00
N ALA A 51 11.51 9.47 -4.42
CA ALA A 51 10.45 8.83 -5.16
C ALA A 51 9.60 9.84 -5.94
N ASP A 52 9.40 9.54 -7.22
CA ASP A 52 8.59 10.37 -8.10
C ASP A 52 7.10 10.05 -7.90
N PRO A 53 6.26 11.01 -7.47
CA PRO A 53 4.83 10.79 -7.30
C PRO A 53 4.13 10.36 -8.59
N TYR A 54 4.59 10.80 -9.78
CA TYR A 54 4.04 10.37 -11.07
C TYR A 54 4.25 8.86 -11.28
N HIS A 55 5.46 8.37 -11.03
CA HIS A 55 5.82 6.96 -11.16
C HIS A 55 5.03 6.07 -10.19
N ILE A 56 4.91 6.50 -8.93
CA ILE A 56 4.15 5.79 -7.89
C ILE A 56 2.69 5.72 -8.32
N TRP A 57 2.06 6.87 -8.56
CA TRP A 57 0.65 6.97 -8.92
C TRP A 57 0.31 6.14 -10.15
N LEU A 58 1.09 6.25 -11.23
CA LEU A 58 0.88 5.49 -12.47
C LEU A 58 0.88 3.99 -12.19
N SER A 59 1.86 3.51 -11.42
CA SER A 59 1.97 2.09 -11.07
C SER A 59 0.82 1.61 -10.19
N GLU A 60 0.37 2.42 -9.22
CA GLU A 60 -0.74 2.08 -8.34
C GLU A 60 -2.05 1.94 -9.13
N ILE A 61 -2.32 2.86 -10.07
CA ILE A 61 -3.51 2.74 -10.93
C ILE A 61 -3.42 1.51 -11.84
N MET A 62 -2.25 1.21 -12.43
CA MET A 62 -2.08 0.03 -13.28
C MET A 62 -2.22 -1.28 -12.52
N LEU A 63 -1.71 -1.36 -11.29
CA LEU A 63 -1.71 -2.58 -10.47
C LEU A 63 -3.09 -2.94 -9.89
N GLN A 64 -4.07 -2.04 -9.95
CA GLN A 64 -5.44 -2.36 -9.58
C GLN A 64 -5.98 -3.52 -10.42
N GLN A 65 -6.38 -4.62 -9.76
CA GLN A 65 -6.96 -5.80 -10.42
C GLN A 65 -6.10 -6.36 -11.57
N THR A 66 -4.78 -6.14 -11.53
CA THR A 66 -3.83 -6.54 -12.56
C THR A 66 -2.57 -7.13 -11.91
N THR A 67 -1.80 -7.95 -12.62
CA THR A 67 -0.58 -8.56 -12.06
C THR A 67 0.67 -7.76 -12.38
N VAL A 68 1.70 -7.89 -11.54
CA VAL A 68 3.02 -7.28 -11.77
C VAL A 68 3.59 -7.66 -13.15
N ALA A 69 3.45 -8.93 -13.54
CA ALA A 69 3.98 -9.42 -14.81
C ALA A 69 3.29 -8.74 -16.01
N ALA A 70 1.97 -8.55 -15.95
CA ALA A 70 1.21 -7.85 -16.98
C ALA A 70 1.52 -6.35 -17.01
N VAL A 71 1.68 -5.70 -15.85
CA VAL A 71 1.90 -4.24 -15.78
C VAL A 71 3.28 -3.81 -16.29
N ARG A 72 4.34 -4.60 -16.07
CA ARG A 72 5.72 -4.23 -16.43
C ARG A 72 5.89 -3.65 -17.86
N PRO A 73 5.47 -4.34 -18.94
CA PRO A 73 5.63 -3.82 -20.29
C PRO A 73 4.78 -2.57 -20.58
N TYR A 74 3.59 -2.47 -19.96
CA TYR A 74 2.73 -1.30 -20.12
C TYR A 74 3.31 -0.06 -19.42
N TYR A 75 3.83 -0.24 -18.20
CA TYR A 75 4.46 0.83 -17.45
C TYR A 75 5.65 1.42 -18.21
N ALA A 76 6.53 0.57 -18.76
CA ALA A 76 7.65 1.02 -19.59
C ALA A 76 7.17 1.83 -20.80
N ARG A 77 6.23 1.29 -21.58
CA ARG A 77 5.67 1.97 -22.76
C ARG A 77 5.00 3.30 -22.40
N PHE A 78 4.30 3.37 -21.26
CA PHE A 78 3.68 4.61 -20.81
C PHE A 78 4.72 5.68 -20.49
N LEU A 79 5.83 5.34 -19.84
CA LEU A 79 6.89 6.30 -19.56
C LEU A 79 7.67 6.71 -20.82
N ASP A 80 7.79 5.84 -21.82
CA ASP A 80 8.39 6.19 -23.11
C ASP A 80 7.54 7.23 -23.86
N LEU A 81 6.20 7.08 -23.82
CA LEU A 81 5.26 7.99 -24.48
C LEU A 81 4.98 9.26 -23.66
N PHE A 82 4.90 9.11 -22.35
CA PHE A 82 4.49 10.14 -21.41
C PHE A 82 5.48 10.17 -20.23
N PRO A 83 6.69 10.74 -20.44
CA PRO A 83 7.74 10.70 -19.42
C PRO A 83 7.41 11.51 -18.16
N THR A 84 6.45 12.44 -18.25
CA THR A 84 6.00 13.26 -17.12
C THR A 84 4.47 13.32 -17.04
N VAL A 85 3.95 13.77 -15.90
CA VAL A 85 2.50 13.98 -15.73
C VAL A 85 1.96 15.06 -16.66
N GLU A 86 2.77 16.08 -17.00
CA GLU A 86 2.42 17.12 -17.96
C GLU A 86 2.34 16.56 -19.38
N ALA A 87 3.28 15.69 -19.77
CA ALA A 87 3.23 14.99 -21.06
C ALA A 87 1.97 14.12 -21.17
N LEU A 88 1.62 13.39 -20.09
CA LEU A 88 0.38 12.61 -20.03
C LEU A 88 -0.87 13.51 -20.09
N ALA A 89 -0.86 14.64 -19.40
CA ALA A 89 -1.98 15.58 -19.36
C ALA A 89 -2.26 16.22 -20.72
N ALA A 90 -1.19 16.58 -21.45
CA ALA A 90 -1.27 17.23 -22.76
C ALA A 90 -1.58 16.27 -23.90
N ALA A 91 -1.41 14.96 -23.70
CA ALA A 91 -1.66 13.96 -24.73
C ALA A 91 -3.14 13.89 -25.14
N ASP A 92 -3.38 13.60 -26.41
CA ASP A 92 -4.71 13.29 -26.91
C ASP A 92 -5.27 12.06 -26.19
N ARG A 93 -6.54 12.15 -25.77
CA ARG A 93 -7.19 11.08 -25.02
C ARG A 93 -7.14 9.73 -25.74
N GLU A 94 -7.32 9.71 -27.05
CA GLU A 94 -7.28 8.48 -27.84
C GLU A 94 -5.88 7.83 -27.85
N VAL A 95 -4.81 8.63 -27.81
CA VAL A 95 -3.44 8.11 -27.68
C VAL A 95 -3.25 7.46 -26.32
N VAL A 96 -3.76 8.07 -25.23
CA VAL A 96 -3.72 7.49 -23.88
C VAL A 96 -4.51 6.18 -23.81
N LEU A 97 -5.73 6.15 -24.37
CA LEU A 97 -6.56 4.94 -24.40
C LEU A 97 -5.94 3.83 -25.25
N GLY A 98 -5.30 4.19 -26.37
CA GLY A 98 -4.52 3.27 -27.20
C GLY A 98 -3.34 2.67 -26.45
N ALA A 99 -2.58 3.50 -25.74
CA ALA A 99 -1.47 3.04 -24.88
C ALA A 99 -1.96 2.13 -23.74
N TRP A 100 -3.18 2.30 -23.24
CA TRP A 100 -3.78 1.46 -22.20
C TRP A 100 -4.36 0.14 -22.71
N ALA A 101 -4.55 -0.01 -24.03
CA ALA A 101 -5.29 -1.12 -24.61
C ALA A 101 -4.71 -2.50 -24.20
N GLY A 102 -5.57 -3.34 -23.62
CA GLY A 102 -5.22 -4.66 -23.10
C GLY A 102 -4.99 -4.75 -21.59
N LEU A 103 -4.87 -3.64 -20.85
CA LEU A 103 -4.86 -3.66 -19.36
C LEU A 103 -6.26 -3.82 -18.73
N GLY A 104 -7.32 -3.76 -19.54
CA GLY A 104 -8.70 -3.82 -19.07
C GLY A 104 -9.15 -2.57 -18.30
N TYR A 105 -10.43 -2.54 -17.92
CA TYR A 105 -11.07 -1.47 -17.15
C TYR A 105 -10.75 -0.05 -17.67
N TYR A 106 -11.17 0.27 -18.90
CA TYR A 106 -10.90 1.57 -19.55
C TYR A 106 -11.37 2.80 -18.77
N ALA A 107 -12.28 2.64 -17.80
CA ALA A 107 -12.60 3.70 -16.85
C ALA A 107 -11.37 4.19 -16.07
N ARG A 108 -10.42 3.30 -15.73
CA ARG A 108 -9.14 3.66 -15.11
C ARG A 108 -8.31 4.55 -16.02
N ALA A 109 -8.20 4.23 -17.31
CA ALA A 109 -7.45 5.04 -18.27
C ALA A 109 -8.03 6.45 -18.43
N ARG A 110 -9.37 6.56 -18.49
CA ARG A 110 -10.06 7.86 -18.56
C ARG A 110 -9.83 8.69 -17.29
N ASN A 111 -9.97 8.06 -16.12
CA ASN A 111 -9.73 8.74 -14.85
C ASN A 111 -8.26 9.10 -14.66
N LEU A 112 -7.34 8.24 -15.10
CA LEU A 112 -5.90 8.52 -15.12
C LEU A 112 -5.62 9.80 -15.92
N HIS A 113 -6.15 9.91 -17.13
CA HIS A 113 -5.94 11.09 -17.97
C HIS A 113 -6.55 12.36 -17.36
N ALA A 114 -7.79 12.29 -16.88
CA ALA A 114 -8.45 13.41 -16.21
C ALA A 114 -7.69 13.86 -14.94
N CYS A 115 -7.13 12.90 -14.19
CA CYS A 115 -6.31 13.17 -13.02
C CYS A 115 -4.97 13.80 -13.38
N ALA A 116 -4.30 13.32 -14.44
CA ALA A 116 -3.07 13.95 -14.96
C ALA A 116 -3.30 15.43 -15.31
N GLN A 117 -4.43 15.73 -15.98
CA GLN A 117 -4.83 17.10 -16.30
C GLN A 117 -5.05 17.95 -15.04
N ALA A 118 -5.74 17.41 -14.03
CA ALA A 118 -5.95 18.09 -12.76
C ALA A 118 -4.63 18.36 -12.01
N VAL A 119 -3.71 17.40 -12.02
CA VAL A 119 -2.36 17.53 -11.42
C VAL A 119 -1.54 18.59 -12.14
N ALA A 120 -1.49 18.56 -13.48
CA ALA A 120 -0.76 19.52 -14.29
C ALA A 120 -1.31 20.96 -14.09
N ALA A 121 -2.64 21.11 -14.02
CA ALA A 121 -3.28 22.40 -13.76
C ALA A 121 -2.94 22.98 -12.37
N GLN A 122 -2.62 22.12 -11.39
CA GLN A 122 -2.18 22.53 -10.05
C GLN A 122 -0.65 22.73 -9.96
N GLY A 123 0.09 22.49 -11.05
CA GLY A 123 1.56 22.57 -11.07
C GLY A 123 2.28 21.38 -10.44
N GLY A 124 1.57 20.27 -10.19
CA GLY A 124 2.14 19.05 -9.62
C GLY A 124 1.22 18.38 -8.61
N PHE A 125 1.67 17.24 -8.07
CA PHE A 125 0.90 16.48 -7.08
C PHE A 125 0.81 17.24 -5.76
N PRO A 126 -0.40 17.35 -5.15
CA PRO A 126 -0.55 17.91 -3.82
C PRO A 126 0.27 17.14 -2.79
N ARG A 127 0.92 17.87 -1.89
CA ARG A 127 1.77 17.30 -0.82
C ARG A 127 0.99 17.00 0.47
N THR A 128 -0.33 16.88 0.38
CA THR A 128 -1.23 16.55 1.50
C THR A 128 -2.18 15.44 1.09
N VAL A 129 -2.57 14.58 2.04
CA VAL A 129 -3.53 13.50 1.77
C VAL A 129 -4.88 14.07 1.31
N ALA A 130 -5.34 15.16 1.93
CA ALA A 130 -6.58 15.82 1.52
C ALA A 130 -6.53 16.32 0.07
N GLY A 131 -5.41 16.91 -0.35
CA GLY A 131 -5.21 17.35 -1.73
C GLY A 131 -5.16 16.17 -2.71
N LEU A 132 -4.47 15.08 -2.34
CA LEU A 132 -4.41 13.86 -3.15
C LEU A 132 -5.80 13.21 -3.31
N LEU A 133 -6.60 13.16 -2.25
CA LEU A 133 -7.97 12.63 -2.27
C LEU A 133 -8.94 13.46 -3.13
N ALA A 134 -8.67 14.75 -3.31
CA ALA A 134 -9.48 15.61 -4.16
C ALA A 134 -9.25 15.35 -5.66
N LEU A 135 -8.19 14.62 -6.03
CA LEU A 135 -7.89 14.33 -7.42
C LEU A 135 -8.79 13.22 -7.99
N PRO A 136 -9.20 13.31 -9.27
CA PRO A 136 -10.04 12.31 -9.92
C PRO A 136 -9.45 10.90 -9.82
N GLY A 137 -10.27 9.93 -9.39
CA GLY A 137 -9.89 8.52 -9.35
C GLY A 137 -8.86 8.13 -8.28
N ILE A 138 -8.45 9.05 -7.39
CA ILE A 138 -7.57 8.74 -6.26
C ILE A 138 -8.42 8.42 -5.02
N GLY A 139 -8.36 7.18 -4.56
CA GLY A 139 -8.96 6.75 -3.29
C GLY A 139 -7.97 6.81 -2.12
N ALA A 140 -8.46 6.52 -0.90
CA ALA A 140 -7.68 6.57 0.34
C ALA A 140 -6.36 5.80 0.29
N TYR A 141 -6.38 4.57 -0.24
CA TYR A 141 -5.16 3.77 -0.38
C TYR A 141 -4.13 4.45 -1.29
N THR A 142 -4.51 4.89 -2.49
CA THR A 142 -3.59 5.55 -3.43
C THR A 142 -3.10 6.89 -2.90
N ALA A 143 -3.95 7.68 -2.25
CA ALA A 143 -3.54 8.93 -1.60
C ALA A 143 -2.51 8.69 -0.50
N ASN A 144 -2.72 7.68 0.36
CA ASN A 144 -1.76 7.32 1.40
C ASN A 144 -0.47 6.73 0.83
N ALA A 145 -0.54 5.97 -0.27
CA ALA A 145 0.64 5.39 -0.92
C ALA A 145 1.54 6.50 -1.51
N ILE A 146 0.98 7.45 -2.25
CA ILE A 146 1.72 8.61 -2.75
C ILE A 146 2.23 9.45 -1.57
N GLY A 147 1.37 9.75 -0.60
CA GLY A 147 1.72 10.54 0.58
C GLY A 147 2.91 9.97 1.36
N ALA A 148 2.88 8.68 1.67
CA ALA A 148 3.95 8.01 2.41
C ALA A 148 5.22 7.88 1.58
N ILE A 149 5.13 7.42 0.33
CA ILE A 149 6.31 7.03 -0.47
C ILE A 149 6.97 8.25 -1.13
N ALA A 150 6.19 9.15 -1.72
CA ALA A 150 6.72 10.33 -2.44
C ALA A 150 7.04 11.50 -1.51
N PHE A 151 6.21 11.69 -0.48
CA PHE A 151 6.24 12.90 0.35
C PHE A 151 6.61 12.66 1.82
N GLY A 152 6.80 11.40 2.23
CA GLY A 152 7.19 11.07 3.60
C GLY A 152 6.13 11.42 4.65
N LEU A 153 4.85 11.49 4.26
CA LEU A 153 3.77 11.76 5.20
C LEU A 153 3.60 10.56 6.15
N PRO A 154 3.30 10.78 7.45
CA PRO A 154 3.10 9.71 8.43
C PRO A 154 1.71 9.08 8.26
N VAL A 155 1.47 8.42 7.13
CA VAL A 155 0.20 7.77 6.79
C VAL A 155 0.44 6.36 6.28
N LEU A 156 -0.49 5.44 6.58
CA LEU A 156 -0.37 4.04 6.21
C LEU A 156 -1.35 3.69 5.05
N PRO A 157 -0.86 3.29 3.87
CA PRO A 157 -1.70 2.71 2.84
C PRO A 157 -2.13 1.28 3.26
N VAL A 158 -3.39 1.11 3.63
CA VAL A 158 -3.94 -0.20 4.03
C VAL A 158 -4.71 -0.82 2.87
N ASP A 159 -4.21 -1.95 2.39
CA ASP A 159 -4.87 -2.82 1.40
C ASP A 159 -5.18 -4.21 2.00
N GLY A 160 -5.67 -5.13 1.17
CA GLY A 160 -5.93 -6.50 1.60
C GLY A 160 -4.67 -7.28 2.02
N ASN A 161 -3.47 -6.87 1.59
CA ASN A 161 -2.22 -7.49 2.05
C ASN A 161 -1.87 -7.04 3.46
N VAL A 162 -1.96 -5.75 3.74
CA VAL A 162 -1.77 -5.19 5.08
C VAL A 162 -2.84 -5.73 6.04
N GLU A 163 -4.10 -5.77 5.63
CA GLU A 163 -5.18 -6.39 6.42
C GLU A 163 -4.88 -7.87 6.74
N ARG A 164 -4.34 -8.64 5.78
CA ARG A 164 -3.96 -10.04 6.01
C ARG A 164 -2.78 -10.20 6.98
N ILE A 165 -1.84 -9.25 6.98
CA ILE A 165 -0.74 -9.24 7.95
C ILE A 165 -1.30 -8.88 9.33
N ALA A 166 -2.08 -7.80 9.41
CA ALA A 166 -2.70 -7.32 10.64
C ALA A 166 -3.53 -8.41 11.32
N SER A 167 -4.36 -9.15 10.56
CA SER A 167 -5.18 -10.22 11.15
C SER A 167 -4.35 -11.32 11.80
N ARG A 168 -3.18 -11.63 11.24
CA ARG A 168 -2.30 -12.69 11.76
C ARG A 168 -1.49 -12.22 12.97
N VAL A 169 -0.85 -11.05 12.87
CA VAL A 169 0.01 -10.56 13.96
C VAL A 169 -0.78 -10.09 15.18
N LEU A 170 -2.02 -9.63 14.98
CA LEU A 170 -2.93 -9.22 16.05
C LEU A 170 -3.92 -10.33 16.45
N ALA A 171 -3.80 -11.53 15.86
CA ALA A 171 -4.68 -12.68 16.11
C ALA A 171 -6.19 -12.37 16.00
N LEU A 172 -6.59 -11.57 15.01
CA LEU A 172 -7.99 -11.22 14.76
C LEU A 172 -8.69 -12.33 13.98
N THR A 173 -9.72 -12.92 14.59
CA THR A 173 -10.42 -14.11 14.05
C THR A 173 -11.85 -13.85 13.58
N ASP A 174 -12.32 -12.59 13.63
CA ASP A 174 -13.68 -12.26 13.21
C ASP A 174 -13.93 -12.64 11.74
N PRO A 175 -15.02 -13.34 11.43
CA PRO A 175 -15.29 -13.81 10.07
C PRO A 175 -15.57 -12.64 9.12
N LEU A 176 -15.02 -12.73 7.92
CA LEU A 176 -15.32 -11.79 6.82
C LEU A 176 -16.66 -12.16 6.14
N PRO A 177 -17.41 -11.18 5.60
CA PRO A 177 -17.07 -9.77 5.46
C PRO A 177 -17.36 -8.92 6.72
N ARG A 178 -18.08 -9.45 7.73
CA ARG A 178 -18.54 -8.70 8.91
C ARG A 178 -17.40 -8.11 9.74
N GLY A 179 -16.30 -8.84 9.93
CA GLY A 179 -15.13 -8.38 10.68
C GLY A 179 -14.27 -7.34 9.96
N ARG A 180 -14.49 -7.08 8.66
CA ARG A 180 -13.60 -6.24 7.83
C ARG A 180 -13.41 -4.82 8.39
N PRO A 181 -14.45 -4.10 8.85
CA PRO A 181 -14.25 -2.75 9.40
C PRO A 181 -13.38 -2.73 10.66
N ALA A 182 -13.50 -3.73 11.54
CA ALA A 182 -12.68 -3.83 12.74
C ALA A 182 -11.23 -4.16 12.38
N LEU A 183 -11.02 -5.10 11.45
CA LEU A 183 -9.71 -5.43 10.91
C LEU A 183 -9.02 -4.21 10.27
N HIS A 184 -9.74 -3.45 9.45
CA HIS A 184 -9.20 -2.26 8.80
C HIS A 184 -8.75 -1.21 9.82
N ARG A 185 -9.55 -0.96 10.87
CA ARG A 185 -9.16 -0.05 11.97
C ARG A 185 -7.94 -0.53 12.72
N ALA A 186 -7.85 -1.84 12.99
CA ALA A 186 -6.69 -2.42 13.66
C ALA A 186 -5.42 -2.34 12.79
N ALA A 187 -5.56 -2.54 11.47
CA ALA A 187 -4.46 -2.42 10.52
C ALA A 187 -3.91 -0.99 10.45
N LEU A 188 -4.76 0.03 10.51
CA LEU A 188 -4.33 1.44 10.55
C LEU A 188 -3.41 1.73 11.76
N ARG A 189 -3.69 1.11 12.91
CA ARG A 189 -2.89 1.28 14.14
C ARG A 189 -1.50 0.67 14.08
N LEU A 190 -1.19 -0.14 13.05
CA LEU A 190 0.18 -0.63 12.85
C LEU A 190 1.15 0.49 12.47
N GLY A 191 0.64 1.61 11.98
CA GLY A 191 1.42 2.79 11.62
C GLY A 191 1.55 3.83 12.74
N ASP A 192 0.85 3.63 13.86
CA ASP A 192 0.94 4.52 15.01
C ASP A 192 2.25 4.19 15.75
N ALA A 193 3.18 5.16 15.76
CA ALA A 193 4.25 5.20 16.74
C ALA A 193 3.76 6.14 17.85
N ASP A 194 3.61 5.63 19.07
CA ASP A 194 3.30 6.46 20.24
C ASP A 194 4.31 7.60 20.41
#